data_AF-C5ZXM9-F1
#
_entry.id   AF-C5ZXM9-F1
#
_cell.length_a   1.000
_cell.length_b   1.000
_cell.length_c   1.000
_cell.angle_alpha   90.00
_cell.angle_beta   90.00
_cell.angle_gamma   90.00
#
_symmetry.space_group_name_H-M   'P 1'
#
loop_
_entity.id
_entity.type
_entity.pdbx_description
1 polymer ?
#
loop_
_entity_poly.entity_id
_entity_poly.type
_entity_poly.pdbx_seq_one_letter_code
_entity_poly.pdbx_strand_id
1 'polypeptide(L)'
;MLRFAPSPTGDMHIGNLRAAIFNYILCMQRNEKFLLRIEDTDTARNIEGKDKDIMFLLTLFGIKWDMLIYQSDNFPRHRQLADYLISQDKAFYCYCTKEFLDQKREESKAKHEAFRYDDSWATLQKDSNPHPVIRLRGSKVAMEFTDKIKGKIEFSPNELDSFVILKENGIPTYNFACAVDDMLYDIDFIVRGEDHVSNTPKQMLIHQALNYQKNIEFAHLPILLNEEGKKMSKRDNASSVQWLLNEGYLPQAIANYLILIGNKTPCEIFTLKDSIKWFDIQNIAKAPAKFDINKLRFLNREHFKLLSEQDLAVLLGYKDSSIGALAKLYLQESSTLNELREKVDRIFMKKSLLLESTMEFQEEIKTLQNTLQTMLKTQDFTKEDYENFKSQAMNHSNLKGKKFFKPLRFLLTGYEHGPELSDLFPILRLYLQDIIRS
;
A
#
# COMPACT_ATOMS: atom_id res chain seq x y z
N MET A 1 6.63 10.32 20.32
CA MET A 1 7.08 9.46 19.23
C MET A 1 5.90 8.72 18.64
N LEU A 2 5.83 8.60 17.31
CA LEU A 2 4.89 7.69 16.63
C LEU A 2 5.65 6.47 16.09
N ARG A 3 4.92 5.39 15.81
CA ARG A 3 5.50 4.19 15.20
C ARG A 3 4.62 3.52 14.16
N PHE A 4 5.27 2.92 13.18
CA PHE A 4 4.68 1.89 12.34
C PHE A 4 5.33 0.54 12.68
N ALA A 5 4.49 -0.46 12.99
CA ALA A 5 4.94 -1.74 13.53
C ALA A 5 4.45 -2.94 12.69
N PRO A 6 5.03 -3.21 11.51
CA PRO A 6 4.64 -4.32 10.65
C PRO A 6 5.36 -5.64 11.02
N SER A 7 4.67 -6.77 10.82
CA SER A 7 5.30 -8.11 10.89
C SER A 7 5.80 -8.55 9.51
N PRO A 8 7.02 -9.11 9.38
CA PRO A 8 7.62 -9.51 8.09
C PRO A 8 7.10 -10.88 7.61
N THR A 9 5.78 -11.07 7.62
CA THR A 9 5.11 -12.38 7.36
C THR A 9 4.46 -12.48 5.98
N GLY A 10 4.69 -11.50 5.11
CA GLY A 10 4.09 -11.41 3.79
C GLY A 10 4.21 -10.02 3.21
N ASP A 11 3.64 -9.84 2.01
CA ASP A 11 3.67 -8.56 1.32
C ASP A 11 2.92 -7.47 2.09
N MET A 12 3.40 -6.23 1.95
CA MET A 12 2.70 -5.09 2.52
C MET A 12 1.40 -4.85 1.74
N HIS A 13 0.29 -4.89 2.47
CA HIS A 13 -1.03 -4.57 1.90
C HIS A 13 -1.37 -3.08 2.08
N ILE A 14 -2.34 -2.59 1.32
CA ILE A 14 -2.74 -1.18 1.34
C ILE A 14 -3.22 -0.69 2.71
N GLY A 15 -3.78 -1.58 3.54
CA GLY A 15 -4.17 -1.24 4.92
C GLY A 15 -2.95 -0.93 5.80
N ASN A 16 -1.89 -1.72 5.67
CA ASN A 16 -0.63 -1.51 6.38
C ASN A 16 0.02 -0.19 5.92
N LEU A 17 0.08 0.04 4.60
CA LEU A 17 0.62 1.27 4.04
C LEU A 17 -0.19 2.50 4.48
N ARG A 18 -1.53 2.41 4.52
CA ARG A 18 -2.39 3.49 5.01
C ARG A 18 -2.10 3.82 6.47
N ALA A 19 -1.91 2.82 7.33
CA ALA A 19 -1.48 3.03 8.70
C ALA A 19 -0.09 3.69 8.77
N ALA A 20 0.87 3.26 7.95
CA ALA A 20 2.20 3.89 7.87
C ALA A 20 2.12 5.36 7.46
N ILE A 21 1.35 5.67 6.41
CA ILE A 21 1.13 7.04 5.92
C ILE A 21 0.53 7.93 7.02
N PHE A 22 -0.49 7.45 7.73
CA PHE A 22 -1.16 8.27 8.74
C PHE A 22 -0.30 8.48 9.98
N ASN A 23 0.43 7.46 10.45
CA ASN A 23 1.40 7.66 11.52
C ASN A 23 2.49 8.66 11.06
N TYR A 24 2.98 8.58 9.81
CA TYR A 24 3.98 9.51 9.30
C TYR A 24 3.47 10.94 9.22
N ILE A 25 2.26 11.16 8.67
CA ILE A 25 1.65 12.50 8.61
C ILE A 25 1.52 13.12 10.00
N LEU A 26 0.95 12.37 10.96
CA LEU A 26 0.79 12.85 12.33
C LEU A 26 2.14 13.12 13.01
N CYS A 27 3.15 12.30 12.73
CA CYS A 27 4.51 12.50 13.21
C CYS A 27 5.11 13.82 12.72
N MET A 28 4.97 14.10 11.43
CA MET A 28 5.43 15.35 10.83
C MET A 28 4.67 16.57 11.36
N GLN A 29 3.35 16.44 11.57
CA GLN A 29 2.51 17.50 12.14
C GLN A 29 2.87 17.83 13.60
N ARG A 30 3.24 16.81 14.39
CA ARG A 30 3.61 16.95 15.80
C ARG A 30 5.09 17.27 16.01
N ASN A 31 5.89 17.27 14.95
CA ASN A 31 7.35 17.40 15.02
C ASN A 31 7.97 16.37 16.00
N GLU A 32 7.47 15.14 15.93
CA GLU A 32 7.95 14.02 16.74
C GLU A 32 8.85 13.09 15.90
N LYS A 33 9.52 12.15 16.57
CA LYS A 33 10.28 11.08 15.90
C LYS A 33 9.35 9.95 15.43
N PHE A 34 9.73 9.33 14.32
CA PHE A 34 9.05 8.20 13.70
C PHE A 34 9.86 6.91 13.87
N LEU A 35 9.29 5.92 14.55
CA LEU A 35 9.87 4.59 14.77
C LEU A 35 9.32 3.57 13.76
N LEU A 36 10.19 2.83 13.09
CA LEU A 36 9.85 1.60 12.40
C LEU A 36 10.21 0.41 13.30
N ARG A 37 9.20 -0.35 13.74
CA ARG A 37 9.39 -1.56 14.56
C ARG A 37 9.02 -2.81 13.74
N ILE A 38 10.00 -3.62 13.38
CA ILE A 38 9.72 -4.91 12.73
C ILE A 38 9.27 -5.91 13.79
N GLU A 39 8.02 -6.36 13.70
CA GLU A 39 7.41 -7.31 14.66
C GLU A 39 7.68 -8.75 14.22
N ASP A 40 8.92 -9.19 14.40
CA ASP A 40 9.46 -10.48 13.99
C ASP A 40 9.33 -11.57 15.08
N THR A 41 8.34 -11.47 15.96
CA THR A 41 8.19 -12.38 17.12
C THR A 41 7.69 -13.79 16.75
N ASP A 42 7.11 -13.93 15.57
CA ASP A 42 6.62 -15.19 15.03
C ASP A 42 7.62 -15.78 14.04
N THR A 43 8.70 -16.34 14.58
CA THR A 43 9.82 -16.87 13.80
C THR A 43 9.40 -17.89 12.73
N ALA A 44 8.31 -18.65 12.96
CA ALA A 44 7.80 -19.63 12.01
C ALA A 44 7.09 -19.01 10.81
N ARG A 45 6.55 -17.78 10.94
CA ARG A 45 5.86 -17.07 9.86
C ARG A 45 6.68 -15.95 9.24
N ASN A 46 7.80 -15.56 9.85
CA ASN A 46 8.70 -14.58 9.27
C ASN A 46 9.25 -15.10 7.93
N ILE A 47 9.28 -14.23 6.93
CA ILE A 47 9.80 -14.53 5.60
C ILE A 47 11.05 -13.70 5.41
N GLU A 48 12.15 -14.37 5.07
CA GLU A 48 13.44 -13.72 4.84
C GLU A 48 13.32 -12.63 3.76
N GLY A 49 13.86 -11.45 4.05
CA GLY A 49 13.86 -10.29 3.15
C GLY A 49 12.59 -9.45 3.17
N LYS A 50 11.48 -9.90 3.79
CA LYS A 50 10.24 -9.09 3.83
C LYS A 50 10.36 -7.82 4.67
N ASP A 51 11.22 -7.82 5.67
CA ASP A 51 11.61 -6.61 6.41
C ASP A 51 12.26 -5.57 5.49
N LYS A 52 13.16 -6.00 4.60
CA LYS A 52 13.80 -5.14 3.59
C LYS A 52 12.80 -4.64 2.55
N ASP A 53 11.88 -5.49 2.09
CA ASP A 53 10.79 -5.09 1.20
C ASP A 53 9.92 -3.99 1.84
N ILE A 54 9.58 -4.13 3.12
CA ILE A 54 8.84 -3.12 3.88
C ILE A 54 9.62 -1.79 3.89
N MET A 55 10.91 -1.81 4.24
CA MET A 55 11.75 -0.62 4.27
C MET A 55 11.87 0.06 2.89
N PHE A 56 12.03 -0.75 1.84
CA PHE A 56 12.08 -0.27 0.46
C PHE A 56 10.77 0.44 0.07
N LEU A 57 9.62 -0.19 0.35
CA LEU A 57 8.32 0.38 0.05
C LEU A 57 8.08 1.66 0.84
N LEU A 58 8.39 1.72 2.14
CA LEU A 58 8.26 2.96 2.91
C LEU A 58 9.11 4.10 2.30
N THR A 59 10.34 3.80 1.93
CA THR A 59 11.25 4.77 1.27
C THR A 59 10.67 5.25 -0.07
N LEU A 60 10.15 4.33 -0.89
CA LEU A 60 9.53 4.63 -2.18
C LEU A 60 8.32 5.57 -2.05
N PHE A 61 7.57 5.45 -0.95
CA PHE A 61 6.45 6.32 -0.62
C PHE A 61 6.85 7.61 0.09
N GLY A 62 8.16 7.87 0.24
CA GLY A 62 8.69 9.07 0.89
C GLY A 62 8.51 9.08 2.42
N ILE A 63 8.25 7.93 3.03
CA ILE A 63 8.12 7.75 4.47
C ILE A 63 9.51 7.45 5.03
N LYS A 64 10.02 8.37 5.85
CA LYS A 64 11.31 8.22 6.55
C LYS A 64 11.07 7.91 8.01
N TRP A 65 11.97 7.13 8.61
CA TRP A 65 11.98 6.82 10.03
C TRP A 65 13.31 7.25 10.67
N ASP A 66 13.24 7.68 11.93
CA ASP A 66 14.38 8.10 12.73
C ASP A 66 15.05 6.92 13.44
N MET A 67 14.29 5.84 13.67
CA MET A 67 14.74 4.67 14.39
C MET A 67 14.16 3.40 13.77
N LEU A 68 14.98 2.35 13.69
CA LEU A 68 14.60 1.01 13.28
C LEU A 68 14.91 0.06 14.42
N ILE A 69 13.95 -0.79 14.80
CA ILE A 69 14.17 -1.85 15.79
C ILE A 69 13.53 -3.15 15.31
N TYR A 70 14.11 -4.27 15.73
CA TYR A 70 13.49 -5.59 15.64
C TYR A 70 12.94 -5.97 17.01
N GLN A 71 11.73 -6.48 17.07
CA GLN A 71 11.06 -6.80 18.32
C GLN A 71 11.72 -7.98 19.04
N SER A 72 12.33 -8.90 18.28
CA SER A 72 13.14 -10.00 18.80
C SER A 72 14.33 -9.54 19.66
N ASP A 73 14.94 -8.39 19.35
CA ASP A 73 16.05 -7.82 20.14
C ASP A 73 15.62 -7.44 21.57
N ASN A 74 14.31 -7.20 21.79
CA ASN A 74 13.76 -6.85 23.10
C ASN A 74 13.33 -8.07 23.94
N PHE A 75 13.46 -9.31 23.43
CA PHE A 75 13.07 -10.52 24.18
C PHE A 75 13.64 -10.62 25.60
N PRO A 76 14.93 -10.29 25.85
CA PRO A 76 15.46 -10.28 27.22
C PRO A 76 14.72 -9.28 28.12
N ARG A 77 14.35 -8.10 27.60
CA ARG A 77 13.59 -7.08 28.34
C ARG A 77 12.16 -7.53 28.60
N HIS A 78 11.51 -8.16 27.61
CA HIS A 78 10.19 -8.75 27.79
C HIS A 78 10.21 -9.79 28.91
N ARG A 79 11.21 -10.68 28.92
CA ARG A 79 11.37 -11.67 29.98
C ARG A 79 11.55 -11.03 31.36
N GLN A 80 12.47 -10.08 31.49
CA GLN A 80 12.71 -9.35 32.74
C GLN A 80 11.44 -8.69 33.28
N LEU A 81 10.65 -8.05 32.42
CA LEU A 81 9.42 -7.38 32.84
C LEU A 81 8.31 -8.37 33.21
N ALA A 82 8.25 -9.55 32.59
CA ALA A 82 7.33 -10.59 33.01
C ALA A 82 7.73 -11.20 34.37
N ASP A 83 9.03 -11.41 34.61
CA ASP A 83 9.53 -11.85 35.91
C ASP A 83 9.24 -10.83 37.00
N TYR A 84 9.41 -9.54 36.69
CA TYR A 84 8.99 -8.46 37.55
C TYR A 84 7.49 -8.53 37.86
N LEU A 85 6.63 -8.72 36.85
CA LEU A 85 5.18 -8.85 37.06
C LEU A 85 4.80 -10.04 37.95
N ILE A 86 5.53 -11.16 37.85
CA ILE A 86 5.38 -12.31 38.75
C ILE A 86 5.79 -11.91 40.18
N SER A 87 6.93 -11.24 40.35
CA SER A 87 7.39 -10.78 41.67
C SER A 87 6.41 -9.82 42.37
N GLN A 88 5.57 -9.13 41.59
CA GLN A 88 4.54 -8.21 42.08
C GLN A 88 3.15 -8.87 42.22
N ASP A 89 3.05 -10.20 42.07
CA ASP A 89 1.78 -10.96 42.04
C ASP A 89 0.76 -10.46 41.00
N LYS A 90 1.23 -9.78 39.96
CA LYS A 90 0.40 -9.31 38.83
C LYS A 90 0.36 -10.33 37.68
N ALA A 91 1.29 -11.27 37.66
CA ALA A 91 1.36 -12.38 36.72
C ALA A 91 1.66 -13.70 37.44
N PHE A 92 1.36 -14.82 36.79
CA PHE A 92 1.54 -16.15 37.38
C PHE A 92 1.89 -17.20 36.32
N TYR A 93 2.50 -18.30 36.76
CA TYR A 93 2.75 -19.47 35.93
C TYR A 93 1.47 -20.29 35.75
N CYS A 94 1.18 -20.65 34.49
CA CYS A 94 0.06 -21.48 34.11
C CYS A 94 0.57 -22.73 33.40
N TYR A 95 0.20 -23.89 33.93
CA TYR A 95 0.60 -25.21 33.44
C TYR A 95 -0.49 -25.87 32.56
N CYS A 96 -1.64 -25.22 32.35
CA CYS A 96 -2.72 -25.75 31.50
C CYS A 96 -2.20 -26.15 30.11
N THR A 97 -2.43 -27.41 29.72
CA THR A 97 -2.14 -27.90 28.38
C THR A 97 -3.12 -27.34 27.35
N LYS A 98 -2.77 -27.43 26.07
CA LYS A 98 -3.67 -27.02 24.98
C LYS A 98 -4.94 -27.87 24.99
N GLU A 99 -4.81 -29.18 25.17
CA GLU A 99 -5.89 -30.16 25.20
C GLU A 99 -6.87 -29.86 26.35
N PHE A 100 -6.35 -29.53 27.54
CA PHE A 100 -7.17 -29.13 28.68
C PHE A 100 -7.96 -27.85 28.37
N LEU A 101 -7.32 -26.83 27.79
CA LEU A 101 -8.00 -25.59 27.43
C LEU A 101 -9.05 -25.80 26.32
N ASP A 102 -8.78 -26.68 25.36
CA ASP A 102 -9.74 -27.05 24.31
C ASP A 102 -10.95 -27.77 24.90
N GLN A 103 -10.75 -28.69 25.85
CA GLN A 103 -11.85 -29.29 26.61
C GLN A 103 -12.70 -28.23 27.31
N LYS A 104 -12.08 -27.27 28.01
CA LYS A 104 -12.81 -26.18 28.69
C LYS A 104 -13.57 -25.27 27.72
N ARG A 105 -13.05 -25.06 26.50
CA ARG A 105 -13.78 -24.34 25.44
C ARG A 105 -15.02 -25.11 24.99
N GLU A 106 -14.91 -26.41 24.76
CA GLU A 106 -16.07 -27.23 24.37
C GLU A 106 -17.09 -27.34 25.51
N GLU A 107 -16.67 -27.43 26.78
CA GLU A 107 -17.56 -27.35 27.95
C GLU A 107 -18.35 -26.02 27.98
N SER A 108 -17.69 -24.89 27.74
CA SER A 108 -18.32 -23.56 27.71
C SER A 108 -19.30 -23.45 26.54
N LYS A 109 -18.89 -23.95 25.37
CA LYS A 109 -19.72 -23.96 24.15
C LYS A 109 -20.96 -24.84 24.31
N ALA A 110 -20.85 -26.00 24.95
CA ALA A 110 -21.99 -26.86 25.27
C ALA A 110 -23.00 -26.15 26.20
N LYS A 111 -22.52 -25.25 27.06
CA LYS A 111 -23.33 -24.40 27.94
C LYS A 111 -23.83 -23.11 27.27
N HIS A 112 -23.46 -22.85 26.01
CA HIS A 112 -23.74 -21.59 25.31
C HIS A 112 -23.17 -20.34 26.01
N GLU A 113 -22.06 -20.51 26.73
CA GLU A 113 -21.37 -19.44 27.44
C GLU A 113 -20.08 -19.06 26.69
N ALA A 114 -19.71 -17.78 26.78
CA ALA A 114 -18.42 -17.33 26.24
C ALA A 114 -17.29 -17.92 27.08
N PHE A 115 -16.31 -18.55 26.43
CA PHE A 115 -15.14 -19.08 27.12
C PHE A 115 -14.37 -17.97 27.83
N ARG A 116 -14.10 -18.17 29.12
CA ARG A 116 -13.23 -17.34 29.96
C ARG A 116 -12.23 -18.22 30.68
N TYR A 117 -10.96 -17.81 30.67
CA TYR A 117 -9.94 -18.48 31.45
C TYR A 117 -10.17 -18.23 32.95
N ASP A 118 -10.11 -19.30 33.74
CA ASP A 118 -10.18 -19.26 35.20
C ASP A 118 -8.78 -19.45 35.81
N ASP A 119 -8.35 -18.49 36.63
CA ASP A 119 -7.05 -18.49 37.31
C ASP A 119 -6.84 -19.72 38.20
N SER A 120 -7.92 -20.34 38.72
CA SER A 120 -7.83 -21.55 39.53
C SER A 120 -7.28 -22.75 38.75
N TRP A 121 -7.36 -22.72 37.41
CA TRP A 121 -6.84 -23.80 36.56
C TRP A 121 -5.32 -23.80 36.42
N ALA A 122 -4.66 -22.71 36.81
CA ALA A 122 -3.24 -22.46 36.53
C ALA A 122 -2.32 -23.62 36.93
N THR A 123 -2.63 -24.35 38.00
CA THR A 123 -1.77 -25.42 38.54
C THR A 123 -2.33 -26.84 38.34
N LEU A 124 -3.52 -26.99 37.75
CA LEU A 124 -4.19 -28.30 37.62
C LEU A 124 -3.45 -29.30 36.72
N GLN A 125 -2.60 -28.83 35.83
CA GLN A 125 -1.83 -29.64 34.87
C GLN A 125 -0.33 -29.56 35.14
N LYS A 126 0.08 -29.22 36.37
CA LYS A 126 1.49 -29.05 36.74
C LYS A 126 2.31 -30.34 36.61
N ASP A 127 1.69 -31.48 36.88
CA ASP A 127 2.36 -32.79 36.80
C ASP A 127 2.49 -33.29 35.36
N SER A 128 1.54 -32.92 34.48
CA SER A 128 1.48 -33.36 33.08
C SER A 128 2.20 -32.44 32.11
N ASN A 129 2.41 -31.17 32.48
CA ASN A 129 3.11 -30.19 31.66
C ASN A 129 4.16 -29.46 32.50
N PRO A 130 5.45 -29.79 32.41
CA PRO A 130 6.50 -29.10 33.18
C PRO A 130 6.91 -27.74 32.59
N HIS A 131 6.37 -27.35 31.44
CA HIS A 131 6.73 -26.11 30.73
C HIS A 131 5.58 -25.10 30.80
N PRO A 132 5.50 -24.28 31.87
CA PRO A 132 4.41 -23.33 32.02
C PRO A 132 4.55 -22.14 31.07
N VAL A 133 3.41 -21.56 30.73
CA VAL A 133 3.33 -20.20 30.19
C VAL A 133 3.21 -19.19 31.34
N ILE A 134 3.49 -17.91 31.06
CA ILE A 134 3.23 -16.83 32.03
C ILE A 134 1.99 -16.08 31.59
N ARG A 135 1.02 -15.91 32.51
CA ARG A 135 -0.20 -15.13 32.30
C ARG A 135 -0.18 -13.86 33.13
N LEU A 136 -0.65 -12.76 32.55
CA LEU A 136 -1.00 -11.56 33.31
C LEU A 136 -2.40 -11.74 33.88
N ARG A 137 -2.63 -11.32 35.13
CA ARG A 137 -3.95 -11.33 35.75
C ARG A 137 -4.91 -10.43 34.99
N GLY A 138 -6.13 -10.92 34.76
CA GLY A 138 -7.20 -10.19 34.12
C GLY A 138 -7.69 -8.96 34.91
N SER A 139 -8.38 -8.05 34.24
CA SER A 139 -8.95 -6.86 34.89
C SER A 139 -10.28 -7.20 35.57
N LYS A 140 -10.37 -6.91 36.87
CA LYS A 140 -11.64 -7.00 37.63
C LYS A 140 -12.50 -5.75 37.51
N VAL A 141 -11.96 -4.67 36.97
CA VAL A 141 -12.65 -3.38 36.77
C VAL A 141 -12.89 -3.13 35.29
N ALA A 142 -13.86 -2.27 34.99
CA ALA A 142 -14.11 -1.83 33.62
C ALA A 142 -12.87 -1.11 33.07
N MET A 143 -12.64 -1.22 31.76
CA MET A 143 -11.59 -0.50 31.07
C MET A 143 -12.21 0.33 29.95
N GLU A 144 -11.76 1.56 29.80
CA GLU A 144 -12.22 2.45 28.74
C GLU A 144 -11.08 3.23 28.12
N PHE A 145 -11.25 3.61 26.85
CA PHE A 145 -10.38 4.55 26.18
C PHE A 145 -11.17 5.37 25.17
N THR A 146 -10.66 6.54 24.81
CA THR A 146 -11.23 7.38 23.76
C THR A 146 -10.36 7.28 22.52
N ASP A 147 -10.89 6.63 21.49
CA ASP A 147 -10.27 6.55 20.18
C ASP A 147 -10.55 7.81 19.36
N LYS A 148 -9.54 8.32 18.64
CA LYS A 148 -9.67 9.54 17.83
C LYS A 148 -10.59 9.39 16.62
N ILE A 149 -10.89 8.17 16.19
CA ILE A 149 -11.84 7.88 15.09
C ILE A 149 -13.12 7.30 15.66
N LYS A 150 -13.04 6.24 16.47
CA LYS A 150 -14.20 5.50 16.95
C LYS A 150 -14.96 6.23 18.08
N GLY A 151 -14.29 7.08 18.85
CA GLY A 151 -14.84 7.72 20.05
C GLY A 151 -14.64 6.87 21.31
N LYS A 152 -15.50 7.04 22.31
CA LYS A 152 -15.41 6.29 23.56
C LYS A 152 -15.70 4.80 23.33
N ILE A 153 -14.81 3.93 23.81
CA ILE A 153 -14.94 2.48 23.81
C ILE A 153 -14.78 1.99 25.24
N GLU A 154 -15.70 1.12 25.67
CA GLU A 154 -15.76 0.58 27.04
C GLU A 154 -15.78 -0.95 27.00
N PHE A 155 -15.11 -1.55 27.97
CA PHE A 155 -15.05 -2.98 28.24
C PHE A 155 -15.52 -3.22 29.67
N SER A 156 -16.42 -4.18 29.84
CA SER A 156 -17.08 -4.46 31.11
C SER A 156 -16.10 -5.03 32.15
N PRO A 157 -16.40 -4.90 33.45
CA PRO A 157 -15.63 -5.58 34.49
C PRO A 157 -15.54 -7.09 34.24
N ASN A 158 -14.36 -7.69 34.46
CA ASN A 158 -14.09 -9.12 34.22
C ASN A 158 -14.20 -9.58 32.75
N GLU A 159 -14.33 -8.66 31.79
CA GLU A 159 -14.35 -9.02 30.37
C GLU A 159 -12.95 -9.46 29.85
N LEU A 160 -11.90 -8.95 30.50
CA LEU A 160 -10.51 -9.28 30.22
C LEU A 160 -10.04 -10.34 31.22
N ASP A 161 -10.11 -11.60 30.81
CA ASP A 161 -9.57 -12.72 31.56
C ASP A 161 -8.03 -12.74 31.55
N SER A 162 -7.43 -13.52 32.45
CA SER A 162 -5.98 -13.63 32.52
C SER A 162 -5.41 -14.26 31.26
N PHE A 163 -4.58 -13.51 30.54
CA PHE A 163 -4.08 -13.90 29.23
C PHE A 163 -2.57 -14.13 29.23
N VAL A 164 -2.11 -14.97 28.31
CA VAL A 164 -0.70 -15.33 28.16
C VAL A 164 0.12 -14.12 27.69
N ILE A 165 1.20 -13.81 28.42
CA ILE A 165 2.16 -12.76 28.08
C ILE A 165 3.51 -13.32 27.62
N LEU A 166 3.91 -14.50 28.11
CA LEU A 166 5.05 -15.27 27.59
C LEU A 166 4.65 -16.71 27.35
N LYS A 167 5.04 -17.25 26.20
CA LYS A 167 4.86 -18.65 25.83
C LYS A 167 5.87 -19.55 26.56
N GLU A 168 5.66 -20.85 26.46
CA GLU A 168 6.52 -21.89 27.06
C GLU A 168 7.98 -21.80 26.58
N ASN A 169 8.20 -21.37 25.34
CA ASN A 169 9.52 -21.16 24.75
C ASN A 169 10.15 -19.80 25.11
N GLY A 170 9.55 -19.04 26.02
CA GLY A 170 10.03 -17.74 26.47
C GLY A 170 9.77 -16.58 25.50
N ILE A 171 9.12 -16.82 24.36
CA ILE A 171 8.77 -15.77 23.40
C ILE A 171 7.52 -15.01 23.89
N PRO A 172 7.54 -13.66 23.91
CA PRO A 172 6.39 -12.85 24.31
C PRO A 172 5.21 -13.01 23.33
N THR A 173 3.99 -12.85 23.84
CA THR A 173 2.82 -12.74 22.97
C THR A 173 2.74 -11.33 22.37
N TYR A 174 2.02 -11.22 21.24
CA TYR A 174 1.84 -9.95 20.51
C TYR A 174 1.47 -8.78 21.43
N ASN A 175 0.45 -8.95 22.28
CA ASN A 175 -0.02 -7.87 23.15
C ASN A 175 1.04 -7.44 24.18
N PHE A 176 1.78 -8.41 24.74
CA PHE A 176 2.82 -8.12 25.70
C PHE A 176 4.02 -7.43 25.06
N ALA A 177 4.53 -7.97 23.95
CA ALA A 177 5.65 -7.39 23.23
C ALA A 177 5.33 -5.96 22.73
N CYS A 178 4.16 -5.76 22.13
CA CYS A 178 3.73 -4.43 21.67
C CYS A 178 3.62 -3.42 22.81
N ALA A 179 2.95 -3.77 23.91
CA ALA A 179 2.76 -2.84 25.02
C ALA A 179 4.10 -2.49 25.68
N VAL A 180 4.95 -3.49 25.93
CA VAL A 180 6.28 -3.25 26.50
C VAL A 180 7.12 -2.38 25.57
N ASP A 181 7.17 -2.66 24.28
CA ASP A 181 7.96 -1.85 23.36
C ASP A 181 7.39 -0.44 23.22
N ASP A 182 6.07 -0.28 23.16
CA ASP A 182 5.44 1.05 23.12
C ASP A 182 5.79 1.87 24.39
N MET A 183 5.98 1.21 25.54
CA MET A 183 6.50 1.83 26.77
C MET A 183 8.00 2.13 26.68
N LEU A 184 8.83 1.17 26.25
CA LEU A 184 10.30 1.30 26.19
C LEU A 184 10.76 2.42 25.24
N TYR A 185 10.03 2.62 24.15
CA TYR A 185 10.32 3.64 23.14
C TYR A 185 9.45 4.89 23.27
N ASP A 186 8.72 5.03 24.38
CA ASP A 186 7.95 6.22 24.75
C ASP A 186 6.97 6.67 23.66
N ILE A 187 6.18 5.73 23.13
CA ILE A 187 5.19 5.99 22.08
C ILE A 187 4.03 6.85 22.62
N ASP A 188 3.64 7.86 21.84
CA ASP A 188 2.59 8.83 22.19
C ASP A 188 1.25 8.53 21.50
N PHE A 189 1.30 8.07 20.25
CA PHE A 189 0.09 7.86 19.45
C PHE A 189 0.21 6.60 18.59
N ILE A 190 -0.76 5.71 18.75
CA ILE A 190 -0.92 4.47 18.02
C ILE A 190 -2.02 4.60 16.98
N VAL A 191 -1.64 4.62 15.70
CA VAL A 191 -2.58 4.44 14.58
C VAL A 191 -2.43 3.04 13.99
N ARG A 192 -3.53 2.27 13.95
CA ARG A 192 -3.56 0.87 13.47
C ARG A 192 -4.94 0.48 12.95
N GLY A 193 -5.07 -0.68 12.31
CA GLY A 193 -6.38 -1.19 11.86
C GLY A 193 -7.33 -1.54 13.01
N GLU A 194 -8.64 -1.40 12.78
CA GLU A 194 -9.69 -1.67 13.77
C GLU A 194 -9.81 -3.13 14.22
N ASP A 195 -9.23 -4.07 13.47
CA ASP A 195 -9.10 -5.47 13.90
C ASP A 195 -8.34 -5.61 15.24
N HIS A 196 -7.61 -4.57 15.65
CA HIS A 196 -6.85 -4.53 16.89
C HIS A 196 -7.54 -3.74 18.02
N VAL A 197 -8.80 -3.31 17.85
CA VAL A 197 -9.53 -2.59 18.91
C VAL A 197 -9.57 -3.39 20.22
N SER A 198 -9.85 -4.69 20.13
CA SER A 198 -9.91 -5.60 21.29
C SER A 198 -8.55 -5.88 21.95
N ASN A 199 -7.44 -5.52 21.29
CA ASN A 199 -6.10 -5.62 21.86
C ASN A 199 -5.75 -4.41 22.74
N THR A 200 -6.36 -3.24 22.48
CA THR A 200 -6.10 -2.00 23.22
C THR A 200 -6.25 -2.15 24.73
N PRO A 201 -7.38 -2.66 25.28
CA PRO A 201 -7.50 -2.79 26.73
C PRO A 201 -6.50 -3.79 27.34
N LYS A 202 -6.11 -4.84 26.61
CA LYS A 202 -5.05 -5.76 27.05
C LYS A 202 -3.70 -5.05 27.17
N GLN A 203 -3.36 -4.21 26.19
CA GLN A 203 -2.11 -3.45 26.18
C GLN A 203 -2.09 -2.38 27.28
N MET A 204 -3.22 -1.69 27.50
CA MET A 204 -3.39 -0.77 28.62
C MET A 204 -3.25 -1.47 29.98
N LEU A 205 -3.80 -2.68 30.13
CA LEU A 205 -3.66 -3.46 31.37
C LEU A 205 -2.20 -3.83 31.64
N ILE A 206 -1.43 -4.15 30.59
CA ILE A 206 0.01 -4.38 30.70
C ILE A 206 0.73 -3.11 31.19
N HIS A 207 0.42 -1.93 30.61
CA HIS A 207 0.99 -0.65 31.05
C HIS A 207 0.64 -0.36 32.51
N GLN A 208 -0.62 -0.50 32.92
CA GLN A 208 -1.05 -0.34 34.30
C GLN A 208 -0.33 -1.31 35.25
N ALA A 209 -0.17 -2.57 34.84
CA ALA A 209 0.53 -3.57 35.63
C ALA A 209 2.03 -3.26 35.78
N LEU A 210 2.64 -2.63 34.78
CA LEU A 210 4.02 -2.14 34.82
C LEU A 210 4.15 -0.74 35.47
N ASN A 211 3.06 -0.19 36.02
CA ASN A 211 2.97 1.15 36.60
C ASN A 211 3.35 2.27 35.62
N TYR A 212 3.17 2.04 34.31
CA TYR A 212 3.40 3.05 33.27
C TYR A 212 2.19 3.98 33.16
N GLN A 213 2.37 5.24 33.50
CA GLN A 213 1.29 6.23 33.64
C GLN A 213 1.05 7.09 32.39
N LYS A 214 1.91 6.98 31.36
CA LYS A 214 1.77 7.79 30.16
C LYS A 214 0.47 7.44 29.45
N ASN A 215 -0.32 8.45 29.12
CA ASN A 215 -1.49 8.28 28.29
C ASN A 215 -1.09 8.18 26.81
N ILE A 216 -1.34 7.04 26.19
CA ILE A 216 -1.11 6.82 24.76
C ILE A 216 -2.42 7.06 24.02
N GLU A 217 -2.38 7.90 22.97
CA GLU A 217 -3.53 8.12 22.11
C GLU A 217 -3.73 6.94 21.15
N PHE A 218 -4.97 6.65 20.77
CA PHE A 218 -5.32 5.57 19.84
C PHE A 218 -6.21 6.07 18.70
N ALA A 219 -5.95 5.57 17.50
CA ALA A 219 -6.83 5.73 16.34
C ALA A 219 -6.92 4.41 15.58
N HIS A 220 -8.12 3.86 15.52
CA HIS A 220 -8.39 2.58 14.86
C HIS A 220 -9.02 2.82 13.48
N LEU A 221 -8.22 2.57 12.44
CA LEU A 221 -8.60 2.76 11.05
C LEU A 221 -9.68 1.75 10.64
N PRO A 222 -10.77 2.21 10.00
CA PRO A 222 -11.82 1.31 9.53
C PRO A 222 -11.28 0.33 8.48
N ILE A 223 -11.86 -0.86 8.42
CA ILE A 223 -11.56 -1.87 7.42
C ILE A 223 -11.79 -1.30 6.01
N LEU A 224 -10.89 -1.67 5.10
CA LEU A 224 -11.07 -1.45 3.68
C LEU A 224 -11.84 -2.63 3.07
N LEU A 225 -12.90 -2.33 2.34
CA LEU A 225 -13.69 -3.30 1.60
C LEU A 225 -13.19 -3.38 0.15
N ASN A 226 -13.34 -4.54 -0.48
CA ASN A 226 -13.10 -4.72 -1.91
C ASN A 226 -14.30 -4.24 -2.75
N GLU A 227 -14.24 -4.43 -4.07
CA GLU A 227 -15.29 -3.96 -4.99
C GLU A 227 -16.63 -4.69 -4.78
N GLU A 228 -16.63 -5.90 -4.21
CA GLU A 228 -17.83 -6.64 -3.83
C GLU A 228 -18.35 -6.27 -2.42
N GLY A 229 -17.71 -5.32 -1.73
CA GLY A 229 -18.10 -4.91 -0.38
C GLY A 229 -17.70 -5.88 0.73
N LYS A 230 -16.86 -6.88 0.42
CA LYS A 230 -16.27 -7.79 1.42
C LYS A 230 -14.99 -7.19 1.99
N LYS A 231 -14.60 -7.62 3.18
CA LYS A 231 -13.29 -7.25 3.75
C LYS A 231 -12.19 -7.61 2.77
N MET A 232 -11.38 -6.62 2.38
CA MET A 232 -10.28 -6.85 1.46
C MET A 232 -9.28 -7.81 2.09
N SER A 233 -8.92 -8.84 1.34
CA SER A 233 -8.12 -9.98 1.77
C SER A 233 -6.81 -10.06 0.99
N LYS A 234 -5.87 -10.89 1.47
CA LYS A 234 -4.62 -11.17 0.76
C LYS A 234 -4.82 -11.83 -0.62
N ARG A 235 -6.03 -12.32 -0.92
CA ARG A 235 -6.38 -12.94 -2.22
C ARG A 235 -6.81 -11.91 -3.25
N ASP A 236 -7.19 -10.70 -2.82
CA ASP A 236 -7.51 -9.60 -3.72
C ASP A 236 -6.18 -8.97 -4.18
N ASN A 237 -5.81 -9.09 -5.46
CA ASN A 237 -4.53 -8.58 -5.97
C ASN A 237 -4.34 -7.09 -5.67
N ALA A 238 -5.41 -6.29 -5.82
CA ALA A 238 -5.42 -4.86 -5.52
C ALA A 238 -5.15 -4.51 -4.04
N SER A 239 -5.18 -5.50 -3.14
CA SER A 239 -4.78 -5.31 -1.75
C SER A 239 -3.26 -5.20 -1.59
N SER A 240 -2.46 -5.70 -2.53
CA SER A 240 -1.00 -5.70 -2.48
C SER A 240 -0.43 -4.39 -3.02
N VAL A 241 0.41 -3.72 -2.23
CA VAL A 241 1.10 -2.51 -2.67
C VAL A 241 2.05 -2.83 -3.82
N GLN A 242 2.76 -3.96 -3.75
CA GLN A 242 3.68 -4.38 -4.80
C GLN A 242 2.96 -4.65 -6.12
N TRP A 243 1.77 -5.27 -6.07
CA TRP A 243 0.97 -5.48 -7.28
C TRP A 243 0.58 -4.15 -7.93
N LEU A 244 0.10 -3.16 -7.16
CA LEU A 244 -0.21 -1.84 -7.69
C LEU A 244 1.01 -1.17 -8.36
N LEU A 245 2.19 -1.26 -7.75
CA LEU A 245 3.40 -0.72 -8.37
C LEU A 245 3.73 -1.45 -9.69
N ASN A 246 3.60 -2.77 -9.72
CA ASN A 246 3.86 -3.58 -10.92
C ASN A 246 2.87 -3.27 -12.05
N GLU A 247 1.61 -2.93 -11.73
CA GLU A 247 0.60 -2.48 -12.69
C GLU A 247 0.84 -1.05 -13.21
N GLY A 248 1.87 -0.36 -12.70
CA GLY A 248 2.25 0.98 -13.14
C GLY A 248 1.50 2.11 -12.44
N TYR A 249 1.00 1.88 -11.22
CA TYR A 249 0.51 2.96 -10.36
C TYR A 249 1.68 3.68 -9.69
N LEU A 250 1.66 5.01 -9.73
CA LEU A 250 2.66 5.86 -9.10
C LEU A 250 2.52 5.81 -7.57
N PRO A 251 3.63 5.76 -6.81
CA PRO A 251 3.60 5.82 -5.35
C PRO A 251 2.82 7.04 -4.82
N GLN A 252 2.96 8.20 -5.46
CA GLN A 252 2.26 9.43 -5.08
C GLN A 252 0.74 9.32 -5.26
N ALA A 253 0.28 8.64 -6.31
CA ALA A 253 -1.14 8.42 -6.57
C ALA A 253 -1.75 7.43 -5.58
N ILE A 254 -1.04 6.34 -5.27
CA ILE A 254 -1.46 5.38 -4.24
C ILE A 254 -1.55 6.09 -2.89
N ALA A 255 -0.55 6.90 -2.51
CA ALA A 255 -0.59 7.65 -1.25
C ALA A 255 -1.77 8.64 -1.20
N ASN A 256 -1.97 9.42 -2.27
CA ASN A 256 -3.11 10.34 -2.39
C ASN A 256 -4.44 9.58 -2.21
N TYR A 257 -4.59 8.43 -2.87
CA TYR A 257 -5.80 7.60 -2.77
C TYR A 257 -6.06 7.10 -1.35
N LEU A 258 -5.04 6.58 -0.66
CA LEU A 258 -5.18 6.05 0.70
C LEU A 258 -5.47 7.14 1.74
N ILE A 259 -5.06 8.38 1.49
CA ILE A 259 -5.41 9.55 2.30
C ILE A 259 -6.83 10.03 1.99
N LEU A 260 -7.25 9.97 0.73
CA LEU A 260 -8.56 10.41 0.26
C LEU A 260 -9.69 9.48 0.72
N ILE A 261 -9.49 8.17 0.65
CA ILE A 261 -10.54 7.19 0.89
C ILE A 261 -11.09 7.31 2.33
N GLY A 262 -12.41 7.49 2.45
CA GLY A 262 -13.07 7.64 3.75
C GLY A 262 -12.64 8.88 4.54
N ASN A 263 -12.14 9.91 3.86
CA ASN A 263 -11.70 11.17 4.47
C ASN A 263 -12.34 12.38 3.76
N LYS A 264 -12.50 13.49 4.46
CA LYS A 264 -12.88 14.77 3.86
C LYS A 264 -11.60 15.56 3.58
N THR A 265 -11.28 15.76 2.31
CA THR A 265 -10.06 16.46 1.88
C THR A 265 -10.40 17.80 1.21
N PRO A 266 -9.52 18.82 1.26
CA PRO A 266 -9.78 20.13 0.64
C PRO A 266 -9.77 20.07 -0.89
N CYS A 267 -9.03 19.13 -1.47
CA CYS A 267 -8.98 18.83 -2.89
C CYS A 267 -8.79 17.33 -3.10
N GLU A 268 -9.02 16.84 -4.31
CA GLU A 268 -8.85 15.41 -4.62
C GLU A 268 -7.42 15.05 -5.00
N ILE A 269 -6.70 15.99 -5.64
CA ILE A 269 -5.32 15.80 -6.11
C ILE A 269 -4.38 16.55 -5.17
N PHE A 270 -3.49 15.82 -4.51
CA PHE A 270 -2.52 16.39 -3.58
C PHE A 270 -1.33 15.45 -3.39
N THR A 271 -0.21 15.99 -2.90
CA THR A 271 0.94 15.18 -2.50
C THR A 271 0.88 14.80 -1.03
N LEU A 272 1.68 13.80 -0.62
CA LEU A 272 1.88 13.48 0.80
C LEU A 272 2.32 14.73 1.59
N LYS A 273 3.21 15.54 1.02
CA LYS A 273 3.69 16.78 1.66
C LYS A 273 2.58 17.81 1.86
N ASP A 274 1.65 17.93 0.91
CA ASP A 274 0.51 18.83 1.06
C ASP A 274 -0.43 18.34 2.16
N SER A 275 -0.65 17.03 2.25
CA SER A 275 -1.53 16.44 3.25
C SER A 275 -1.10 16.72 4.69
N ILE A 276 0.21 16.83 4.95
CA ILE A 276 0.74 17.20 6.28
C ILE A 276 0.15 18.52 6.79
N LYS A 277 -0.23 19.45 5.91
CA LYS A 277 -0.73 20.77 6.33
C LYS A 277 -2.18 20.76 6.83
N TRP A 278 -3.00 19.82 6.38
CA TRP A 278 -4.46 19.87 6.59
C TRP A 278 -5.07 18.56 7.09
N PHE A 279 -4.31 17.46 7.08
CA PHE A 279 -4.81 16.17 7.53
C PHE A 279 -5.23 16.22 9.00
N ASP A 280 -6.41 15.70 9.30
CA ASP A 280 -6.87 15.45 10.66
C ASP A 280 -7.42 14.03 10.72
N ILE A 281 -6.84 13.22 11.60
CA ILE A 281 -7.24 11.82 11.80
C ILE A 281 -8.71 11.69 12.24
N GLN A 282 -9.27 12.72 12.89
CA GLN A 282 -10.67 12.74 13.34
C GLN A 282 -11.66 12.89 12.18
N ASN A 283 -11.20 13.37 11.01
CA ASN A 283 -12.04 13.48 9.82
C ASN A 283 -12.19 12.14 9.07
N ILE A 284 -11.44 11.10 9.47
CA ILE A 284 -11.60 9.75 8.92
C ILE A 284 -12.96 9.19 9.36
N ALA A 285 -13.71 8.71 8.37
CA ALA A 285 -15.01 8.10 8.58
C ALA A 285 -14.89 6.85 9.48
N LYS A 286 -15.88 6.65 10.36
CA LYS A 286 -15.94 5.46 11.23
C LYS A 286 -16.32 4.19 10.47
N ALA A 287 -17.07 4.33 9.38
CA ALA A 287 -17.58 3.23 8.58
C ALA A 287 -16.48 2.64 7.66
N PRO A 288 -16.56 1.35 7.32
CA PRO A 288 -15.69 0.74 6.32
C PRO A 288 -15.72 1.52 5.00
N ALA A 289 -14.55 1.64 4.37
CA ALA A 289 -14.44 2.35 3.10
C ALA A 289 -14.21 1.36 1.96
N LYS A 290 -14.96 1.54 0.87
CA LYS A 290 -14.88 0.66 -0.30
C LYS A 290 -13.73 1.09 -1.21
N PHE A 291 -12.86 0.14 -1.54
CA PHE A 291 -11.83 0.32 -2.54
C PHE A 291 -12.47 0.44 -3.93
N ASP A 292 -11.94 1.37 -4.72
CA ASP A 292 -12.41 1.76 -6.04
C ASP A 292 -11.18 1.96 -6.93
N ILE A 293 -10.93 0.97 -7.79
CA ILE A 293 -9.77 1.00 -8.69
C ILE A 293 -9.91 2.13 -9.71
N ASN A 294 -11.11 2.49 -10.14
CA ASN A 294 -11.34 3.54 -11.13
C ASN A 294 -10.98 4.91 -10.55
N LYS A 295 -11.30 5.14 -9.27
CA LYS A 295 -10.84 6.35 -8.59
C LYS A 295 -9.32 6.39 -8.48
N LEU A 296 -8.66 5.27 -8.16
CA LEU A 296 -7.19 5.20 -8.15
C LEU A 296 -6.59 5.46 -9.55
N ARG A 297 -7.17 4.89 -10.61
CA ARG A 297 -6.78 5.16 -12.01
C ARG A 297 -6.90 6.64 -12.38
N PHE A 298 -8.02 7.27 -12.00
CA PHE A 298 -8.21 8.71 -12.18
C PHE A 298 -7.10 9.50 -11.49
N LEU A 299 -6.85 9.25 -10.20
CA LEU A 299 -5.79 9.93 -9.46
C LEU A 299 -4.42 9.69 -10.09
N ASN A 300 -4.13 8.46 -10.50
CA ASN A 300 -2.85 8.11 -11.11
C ASN A 300 -2.58 8.90 -12.40
N ARG A 301 -3.61 9.02 -13.26
CA ARG A 301 -3.55 9.89 -14.43
C ARG A 301 -3.29 11.35 -14.07
N GLU A 302 -4.00 11.89 -13.07
CA GLU A 302 -3.78 13.28 -12.64
C GLU A 302 -2.37 13.48 -12.08
N HIS A 303 -1.81 12.50 -11.37
CA HIS A 303 -0.41 12.54 -10.91
C HIS A 303 0.59 12.47 -12.07
N PHE A 304 0.33 11.70 -13.14
CA PHE A 304 1.17 11.75 -14.34
C PHE A 304 1.19 13.13 -15.00
N LYS A 305 0.07 13.86 -15.00
CA LYS A 305 0.02 15.22 -15.57
C LYS A 305 0.95 16.18 -14.83
N LEU A 306 1.14 15.98 -13.52
CA LEU A 306 1.99 16.79 -12.65
C LEU A 306 3.49 16.52 -12.84
N LEU A 307 3.87 15.36 -13.37
CA LEU A 307 5.28 15.04 -13.63
C LEU A 307 5.86 15.95 -14.69
N SER A 308 7.17 16.24 -14.61
CA SER A 308 7.86 16.87 -15.74
C SER A 308 7.92 15.89 -16.92
N GLU A 309 8.08 16.41 -18.14
CA GLU A 309 8.28 15.59 -19.33
C GLU A 309 9.53 14.72 -19.20
N GLN A 310 10.60 15.26 -18.60
CA GLN A 310 11.83 14.50 -18.33
C GLN A 310 11.60 13.34 -17.36
N ASP A 311 10.89 13.56 -16.25
CA ASP A 311 10.63 12.50 -15.27
C ASP A 311 9.79 11.38 -15.88
N LEU A 312 8.76 11.74 -16.66
CA LEU A 312 7.93 10.76 -17.34
C LEU A 312 8.72 9.96 -18.38
N ALA A 313 9.60 10.60 -19.14
CA ALA A 313 10.50 9.91 -20.07
C ALA A 313 11.38 8.88 -19.34
N VAL A 314 11.98 9.26 -18.20
CA VAL A 314 12.82 8.37 -17.39
C VAL A 314 12.03 7.18 -16.85
N LEU A 315 10.80 7.38 -16.37
CA LEU A 315 9.92 6.29 -15.92
C LEU A 315 9.58 5.30 -17.05
N LEU A 316 9.51 5.78 -18.28
CA LEU A 316 9.30 4.96 -19.47
C LEU A 316 10.59 4.29 -19.97
N GLY A 317 11.76 4.61 -19.39
CA GLY A 317 13.06 4.06 -19.79
C GLY A 317 13.78 4.87 -20.88
N TYR A 318 13.31 6.09 -21.16
CA TYR A 318 13.89 6.98 -22.17
C TYR A 318 14.66 8.14 -21.52
N LYS A 319 15.65 8.67 -22.23
CA LYS A 319 16.43 9.84 -21.79
C LYS A 319 15.89 11.16 -22.33
N ASP A 320 15.19 11.11 -23.46
CA ASP A 320 14.71 12.29 -24.19
C ASP A 320 13.36 12.76 -23.64
N SER A 321 13.29 14.01 -23.19
CA SER A 321 12.08 14.60 -22.62
C SER A 321 10.92 14.63 -23.59
N SER A 322 11.17 14.69 -24.91
CA SER A 322 10.09 14.73 -25.89
C SER A 322 9.28 13.43 -25.94
N ILE A 323 9.86 12.29 -25.53
CA ILE A 323 9.10 11.04 -25.32
C ILE A 323 8.13 11.18 -24.14
N GLY A 324 8.52 11.90 -23.08
CA GLY A 324 7.61 12.22 -21.98
C GLY A 324 6.50 13.17 -22.42
N ALA A 325 6.81 14.17 -23.24
CA ALA A 325 5.80 15.03 -23.86
C ALA A 325 4.80 14.23 -24.72
N LEU A 326 5.30 13.27 -25.50
CA LEU A 326 4.48 12.36 -26.31
C LEU A 326 3.58 11.49 -25.43
N ALA A 327 4.12 10.91 -24.36
CA ALA A 327 3.37 10.11 -23.40
C ALA A 327 2.24 10.91 -22.74
N LYS A 328 2.45 12.21 -22.45
CA LYS A 328 1.40 13.08 -21.89
C LYS A 328 0.18 13.21 -22.80
N LEU A 329 0.35 13.18 -24.12
CA LEU A 329 -0.77 13.23 -25.08
C LEU A 329 -1.66 11.98 -24.97
N TYR A 330 -1.09 10.84 -24.55
CA TYR A 330 -1.82 9.58 -24.34
C TYR A 330 -2.55 9.52 -22.98
N LEU A 331 -2.37 10.47 -22.08
CA LEU A 331 -3.09 10.49 -20.79
C LEU A 331 -4.60 10.62 -20.94
N GLN A 332 -5.12 11.02 -22.10
CA GLN A 332 -6.57 11.01 -22.35
C GLN A 332 -7.16 9.59 -22.36
N GLU A 333 -6.35 8.59 -22.68
CA GLU A 333 -6.76 7.18 -22.82
C GLU A 333 -5.96 6.20 -21.94
N SER A 334 -4.92 6.67 -21.25
CA SER A 334 -4.06 5.86 -20.37
C SER A 334 -4.03 6.40 -18.96
N SER A 335 -4.07 5.49 -17.98
CA SER A 335 -4.08 5.82 -16.56
C SER A 335 -2.98 5.12 -15.76
N THR A 336 -2.18 4.22 -16.35
CA THR A 336 -1.04 3.57 -15.70
C THR A 336 0.24 3.70 -16.53
N LEU A 337 1.41 3.51 -15.89
CA LEU A 337 2.70 3.52 -16.57
C LEU A 337 2.80 2.41 -17.62
N ASN A 338 2.22 1.25 -17.35
CA ASN A 338 2.25 0.12 -18.29
C ASN A 338 1.42 0.40 -19.55
N GLU A 339 0.24 1.01 -19.40
CA GLU A 339 -0.58 1.46 -20.53
C GLU A 339 0.16 2.52 -21.37
N LEU A 340 0.77 3.51 -20.71
CA LEU A 340 1.58 4.53 -21.40
C LEU A 340 2.78 3.90 -22.12
N ARG A 341 3.47 2.95 -21.48
CA ARG A 341 4.62 2.25 -22.06
C ARG A 341 4.20 1.47 -23.30
N GLU A 342 3.11 0.71 -23.24
CA GLU A 342 2.60 -0.01 -24.41
C GLU A 342 2.31 0.93 -25.58
N LYS A 343 1.66 2.07 -25.30
CA LYS A 343 1.31 3.07 -26.31
C LYS A 343 2.56 3.67 -26.96
N VAL A 344 3.54 4.06 -26.15
CA VAL A 344 4.79 4.68 -26.62
C VAL A 344 5.66 3.65 -27.36
N ASP A 345 5.88 2.46 -26.81
CA ASP A 345 6.74 1.45 -27.43
C ASP A 345 6.19 0.99 -28.78
N ARG A 346 4.86 0.92 -28.93
CA ARG A 346 4.21 0.56 -30.20
C ARG A 346 4.44 1.58 -31.32
N ILE A 347 4.70 2.85 -30.99
CA ILE A 347 5.10 3.87 -31.96
C ILE A 347 6.44 3.52 -32.61
N PHE A 348 7.37 2.93 -31.86
CA PHE A 348 8.72 2.58 -32.34
C PHE A 348 8.87 1.12 -32.80
N MET A 349 7.85 0.28 -32.57
CA MET A 349 7.80 -1.07 -33.13
C MET A 349 7.74 -1.04 -34.66
N LYS A 350 8.42 -2.00 -35.30
CA LYS A 350 8.37 -2.20 -36.74
C LYS A 350 6.93 -2.49 -37.17
N LYS A 351 6.41 -1.69 -38.10
CA LYS A 351 5.00 -1.79 -38.52
C LYS A 351 4.67 -3.10 -39.21
N SER A 352 5.67 -3.71 -39.87
CA SER A 352 5.58 -5.06 -40.45
C SER A 352 5.20 -6.14 -39.42
N LEU A 353 5.57 -5.97 -38.15
CA LEU A 353 5.23 -6.91 -37.06
C LEU A 353 3.82 -6.68 -36.48
N LEU A 354 3.23 -5.52 -36.75
CA LEU A 354 1.91 -5.13 -36.24
C LEU A 354 0.79 -5.33 -37.27
N LEU A 355 1.16 -5.64 -38.53
CA LEU A 355 0.20 -5.88 -39.60
C LEU A 355 -0.42 -7.26 -39.44
N GLU A 356 -1.70 -7.29 -39.07
CA GLU A 356 -2.50 -8.51 -39.04
C GLU A 356 -3.16 -8.74 -40.40
N SER A 357 -3.34 -10.00 -40.80
CA SER A 357 -3.92 -10.39 -42.10
C SER A 357 -5.34 -9.86 -42.32
N THR A 358 -6.06 -9.55 -41.25
CA THR A 358 -7.43 -9.05 -41.21
C THR A 358 -7.54 -7.52 -41.27
N MET A 359 -6.43 -6.78 -41.18
CA MET A 359 -6.46 -5.32 -41.17
C MET A 359 -6.96 -4.73 -42.50
N GLU A 360 -7.80 -3.69 -42.40
CA GLU A 360 -8.18 -2.90 -43.56
C GLU A 360 -6.97 -2.09 -44.09
N PHE A 361 -6.94 -1.83 -45.39
CA PHE A 361 -5.95 -0.94 -46.04
C PHE A 361 -4.48 -1.39 -46.03
N GLN A 362 -4.19 -2.70 -45.96
CA GLN A 362 -2.81 -3.22 -45.96
C GLN A 362 -1.97 -2.75 -47.17
N GLU A 363 -2.56 -2.78 -48.37
CA GLU A 363 -1.86 -2.36 -49.59
C GLU A 363 -1.56 -0.85 -49.56
N GLU A 364 -2.51 -0.05 -49.07
CA GLU A 364 -2.30 1.37 -48.84
C GLU A 364 -1.25 1.65 -47.76
N ILE A 365 -1.18 0.85 -46.69
CA ILE A 365 -0.12 0.94 -45.66
C ILE A 365 1.25 0.70 -46.29
N LYS A 366 1.43 -0.38 -47.06
CA LYS A 366 2.71 -0.68 -47.73
C LYS A 366 3.09 0.43 -48.71
N THR A 367 2.12 0.89 -49.52
CA THR A 367 2.32 1.97 -50.50
C THR A 367 2.74 3.27 -49.82
N LEU A 368 2.05 3.65 -48.74
CA LEU A 368 2.36 4.85 -47.99
C LEU A 368 3.69 4.73 -47.25
N GLN A 369 4.02 3.57 -46.68
CA GLN A 369 5.30 3.34 -46.03
C GLN A 369 6.47 3.56 -46.99
N ASN A 370 6.43 2.93 -48.17
CA ASN A 370 7.47 3.10 -49.20
C ASN A 370 7.59 4.56 -49.65
N THR A 371 6.45 5.25 -49.77
CA THR A 371 6.41 6.68 -50.13
C THR A 371 7.10 7.53 -49.05
N LEU A 372 6.71 7.37 -47.79
CA LEU A 372 7.28 8.10 -46.66
C LEU A 372 8.77 7.81 -46.49
N GLN A 373 9.21 6.56 -46.66
CA GLN A 373 10.63 6.20 -46.64
C GLN A 373 11.43 6.90 -47.73
N THR A 374 10.85 7.05 -48.93
CA THR A 374 11.49 7.78 -50.03
C THR A 374 11.60 9.27 -49.70
N MET A 375 10.52 9.87 -49.20
CA MET A 375 10.51 11.28 -48.77
C MET A 375 11.56 11.56 -47.68
N LEU A 376 11.68 10.68 -46.68
CA LEU A 376 12.65 10.81 -45.58
C LEU A 376 14.11 10.71 -46.02
N LYS A 377 14.39 10.13 -47.20
CA LYS A 377 15.76 10.11 -47.78
C LYS A 377 16.11 11.41 -48.49
N THR A 378 15.11 12.17 -48.94
CA THR A 378 15.29 13.36 -49.77
C THR A 378 15.06 14.68 -49.02
N GLN A 379 14.37 14.64 -47.88
CA GLN A 379 13.99 15.83 -47.13
C GLN A 379 14.04 15.57 -45.62
N ASP A 380 14.47 16.60 -44.89
CA ASP A 380 14.41 16.65 -43.43
C ASP A 380 13.07 17.27 -42.99
N PHE A 381 12.31 16.52 -42.18
CA PHE A 381 10.98 16.92 -41.69
C PHE A 381 11.00 17.41 -40.24
N THR A 382 12.18 17.53 -39.60
CA THR A 382 12.29 17.91 -38.18
C THR A 382 11.65 19.27 -37.84
N LYS A 383 11.56 20.18 -38.82
CA LYS A 383 10.93 21.50 -38.68
C LYS A 383 9.60 21.64 -39.41
N GLU A 384 9.15 20.60 -40.10
CA GLU A 384 7.94 20.62 -40.93
C GLU A 384 6.67 20.60 -40.06
N ASP A 385 5.62 21.32 -40.47
CA ASP A 385 4.31 21.21 -39.84
C ASP A 385 3.51 20.00 -40.36
N TYR A 386 2.48 19.62 -39.60
CA TYR A 386 1.68 18.45 -39.94
C TYR A 386 0.92 18.62 -41.27
N GLU A 387 0.44 19.82 -41.58
CA GLU A 387 -0.40 20.07 -42.76
C GLU A 387 0.41 19.98 -44.05
N ASN A 388 1.64 20.49 -44.05
CA ASN A 388 2.55 20.38 -45.19
C ASN A 388 3.05 18.95 -45.36
N PHE A 389 3.48 18.28 -44.28
CA PHE A 389 3.88 16.87 -44.34
C PHE A 389 2.73 15.99 -44.87
N LYS A 390 1.52 16.17 -44.36
CA LYS A 390 0.30 15.49 -44.81
C LYS A 390 0.06 15.72 -46.30
N SER A 391 0.09 16.98 -46.74
CA SER A 391 -0.17 17.34 -48.13
C SER A 391 0.85 16.72 -49.08
N GLN A 392 2.14 16.75 -48.73
CA GLN A 392 3.20 16.10 -49.49
C GLN A 392 3.00 14.57 -49.54
N ALA A 393 2.72 13.93 -48.40
CA ALA A 393 2.50 12.49 -48.33
C ALA A 393 1.28 12.05 -49.15
N MET A 394 0.19 12.81 -49.15
CA MET A 394 -0.99 12.56 -49.99
C MET A 394 -0.67 12.67 -51.48
N ASN A 395 0.06 13.72 -51.88
CA ASN A 395 0.42 13.95 -53.28
C ASN A 395 1.35 12.87 -53.83
N HIS A 396 2.37 12.46 -53.07
CA HIS A 396 3.33 11.43 -53.53
C HIS A 396 2.73 10.02 -53.53
N SER A 397 1.83 9.70 -52.59
CA SER A 397 1.23 8.37 -52.49
C SER A 397 -0.01 8.18 -53.36
N ASN A 398 -0.61 9.27 -53.87
CA ASN A 398 -1.92 9.30 -54.53
C ASN A 398 -3.09 8.77 -53.68
N LEU A 399 -2.92 8.63 -52.36
CA LEU A 399 -3.95 8.17 -51.43
C LEU A 399 -4.77 9.36 -50.88
N LYS A 400 -6.07 9.15 -50.67
CA LYS A 400 -7.00 10.19 -50.16
C LYS A 400 -8.03 9.62 -49.18
N GLY A 401 -8.61 10.48 -48.35
CA GLY A 401 -9.69 10.12 -47.41
C GLY A 401 -9.27 9.01 -46.45
N LYS A 402 -10.18 8.07 -46.15
CA LYS A 402 -9.91 6.95 -45.22
C LYS A 402 -8.69 6.11 -45.64
N LYS A 403 -8.50 5.93 -46.96
CA LYS A 403 -7.36 5.20 -47.54
C LYS A 403 -6.00 5.86 -47.31
N PHE A 404 -5.97 7.11 -46.86
CA PHE A 404 -4.74 7.80 -46.46
C PHE A 404 -4.65 7.94 -44.94
N PHE A 405 -5.70 8.45 -44.29
CA PHE A 405 -5.65 8.80 -42.86
C PHE A 405 -5.50 7.58 -41.94
N LYS A 406 -6.20 6.47 -42.22
CA LYS A 406 -6.05 5.24 -41.43
C LYS A 406 -4.64 4.65 -41.59
N PRO A 407 -4.11 4.44 -42.82
CA PRO A 407 -2.73 4.02 -43.02
C PRO A 407 -1.68 4.96 -42.39
N LEU A 408 -1.84 6.27 -42.54
CA LEU A 408 -0.90 7.23 -41.96
C LEU A 408 -0.87 7.11 -40.43
N ARG A 409 -2.04 7.05 -39.79
CA ARG A 409 -2.14 6.87 -38.34
C ARG A 409 -1.48 5.58 -37.89
N PHE A 410 -1.76 4.48 -38.58
CA PHE A 410 -1.14 3.19 -38.28
C PHE A 410 0.38 3.25 -38.44
N LEU A 411 0.90 3.87 -39.50
CA LEU A 411 2.34 4.00 -39.71
C LEU A 411 3.00 4.87 -38.65
N LEU A 412 2.34 5.96 -38.22
CA LEU A 412 2.89 6.88 -37.23
C LEU A 412 2.74 6.38 -35.78
N THR A 413 1.75 5.54 -35.48
CA THR A 413 1.40 5.20 -34.09
C THR A 413 1.28 3.70 -33.80
N GLY A 414 1.10 2.88 -34.84
CA GLY A 414 0.80 1.44 -34.71
C GLY A 414 -0.65 1.13 -34.32
N TYR A 415 -1.54 2.13 -34.22
CA TYR A 415 -2.96 1.98 -33.92
C TYR A 415 -3.85 2.54 -35.03
N GLU A 416 -5.10 2.08 -35.12
CA GLU A 416 -6.10 2.62 -36.06
C GLU A 416 -6.85 3.83 -35.50
N HIS A 417 -6.79 4.04 -34.18
CA HIS A 417 -7.45 5.10 -33.43
C HIS A 417 -6.50 5.66 -32.36
N GLY A 418 -6.80 6.86 -31.84
CA GLY A 418 -6.01 7.50 -30.79
C GLY A 418 -6.05 9.03 -30.89
N PRO A 419 -5.15 9.73 -30.19
CA PRO A 419 -5.06 11.21 -30.19
C PRO A 419 -4.91 11.79 -31.60
N GLU A 420 -5.22 13.07 -31.77
CA GLU A 420 -5.12 13.71 -33.09
C GLU A 420 -3.67 13.69 -33.61
N LEU A 421 -3.52 13.33 -34.89
CA LEU A 421 -2.18 13.24 -35.50
C LEU A 421 -1.50 14.60 -35.56
N SER A 422 -2.26 15.69 -35.68
CA SER A 422 -1.73 17.06 -35.62
C SER A 422 -1.06 17.39 -34.29
N ASP A 423 -1.51 16.78 -33.19
CA ASP A 423 -0.97 17.01 -31.85
C ASP A 423 0.25 16.13 -31.59
N LEU A 424 0.26 14.92 -32.15
CA LEU A 424 1.37 13.97 -32.03
C LEU A 424 2.55 14.36 -32.94
N PHE A 425 2.26 14.81 -34.17
CA PHE A 425 3.26 15.01 -35.22
C PHE A 425 4.43 15.95 -34.85
N PRO A 426 4.25 17.07 -34.12
CA PRO A 426 5.35 17.93 -33.68
C PRO A 426 6.46 17.19 -32.94
N ILE A 427 6.14 16.07 -32.27
CA ILE A 427 7.08 15.21 -31.59
C ILE A 427 7.50 14.04 -32.50
N LEU A 428 6.53 13.37 -33.15
CA LEU A 428 6.84 12.22 -34.03
C LEU A 428 7.79 12.58 -35.18
N ARG A 429 7.74 13.83 -35.68
CA ARG A 429 8.62 14.33 -36.74
C ARG A 429 10.11 14.23 -36.40
N LEU A 430 10.46 14.22 -35.11
CA LEU A 430 11.83 14.06 -34.62
C LEU A 430 12.34 12.61 -34.78
N TYR A 431 11.42 11.66 -34.97
CA TYR A 431 11.70 10.22 -34.95
C TYR A 431 11.17 9.47 -36.19
N LEU A 432 10.78 10.16 -37.26
CA LEU A 432 10.13 9.51 -38.41
C LEU A 432 10.98 8.39 -39.03
N GLN A 433 12.31 8.53 -39.01
CA GLN A 433 13.22 7.48 -39.49
C GLN A 433 13.10 6.20 -38.67
N ASP A 434 12.99 6.32 -37.33
CA ASP A 434 12.83 5.18 -36.43
C ASP A 434 11.42 4.58 -36.49
N ILE A 435 10.40 5.43 -36.64
CA ILE A 435 8.99 5.04 -36.67
C ILE A 435 8.63 4.32 -37.98
N ILE A 436 9.11 4.81 -39.13
CA ILE A 436 8.70 4.37 -40.47
C ILE A 436 9.65 3.28 -41.03
N ARG A 437 10.61 2.79 -40.23
CA ARG A 437 11.54 1.73 -40.63
C ARG A 437 10.86 0.44 -41.09
N SER A 438 11.48 -0.26 -42.02
CA SER A 438 11.02 -1.54 -42.57
C SER A 438 11.11 -2.71 -41.58
#